data_AF-A0A969U3Z7-F1
#
_entry.id   AF-A0A969U3Z7-F1
#
_cell.length_a   1.000
_cell.length_b   1.000
_cell.length_c   1.000
_cell.angle_alpha   90.00
_cell.angle_beta   90.00
_cell.angle_gamma   90.00
#
_symmetry.space_group_name_H-M   'P 1'
#
loop_
_entity.id
_entity.type
_entity.pdbx_description
1 polymer ?
#
loop_
_entity_poly.entity_id
_entity_poly.type
_entity_poly.pdbx_seq_one_letter_code
_entity_poly.pdbx_strand_id
1 'polypeptide(L)'
;MMSVLSTEKNPIEQHAYDTYDKFLAANEATLKAQLAPEIAIRYYRDGDLYMFEEMQTTITQFEFRRPAVDNLYDVFVNIRDDEAEHVKTMVACQQPEARLTFKSPHEIPLLVTANLEVK
;
A
#
# COMPACT_ATOMS: atom_id res chain seq x y z
N MET A 1 -12.01 -5.25 -34.15
CA MET A 1 -12.33 -5.82 -32.83
C MET A 1 -11.01 -6.16 -32.15
N MET A 2 -10.41 -5.19 -31.45
CA MET A 2 -9.25 -5.42 -30.58
C MET A 2 -9.46 -4.55 -29.34
N SER A 3 -10.17 -5.11 -28.36
CA SER A 3 -10.07 -4.63 -26.99
C SER A 3 -8.72 -5.10 -26.47
N VAL A 4 -7.70 -4.26 -26.62
CA VAL A 4 -6.48 -4.42 -25.84
C VAL A 4 -6.89 -4.09 -24.42
N LEU A 5 -7.32 -5.10 -23.67
CA LEU A 5 -7.35 -5.02 -22.22
C LEU A 5 -5.90 -4.79 -21.82
N SER A 6 -5.59 -3.54 -21.45
CA SER A 6 -4.28 -3.17 -20.95
C SER A 6 -4.08 -3.90 -19.62
N THR A 7 -3.54 -5.12 -19.72
CA THR A 7 -2.84 -5.83 -18.65
C THR A 7 -1.43 -5.26 -18.48
N GLU A 8 -1.24 -3.96 -18.70
CA GLU A 8 0.05 -3.34 -18.43
C GLU A 8 0.11 -3.08 -16.93
N LYS A 9 0.84 -3.99 -16.25
CA LYS A 9 1.54 -3.77 -14.99
C LYS A 9 1.76 -2.28 -14.78
N ASN A 10 1.42 -1.74 -13.61
CA ASN A 10 1.81 -0.38 -13.25
C ASN A 10 3.33 -0.24 -13.40
N PRO A 11 3.82 0.40 -14.48
CA PRO A 11 5.22 0.28 -14.86
C PRO A 11 6.11 1.11 -13.94
N ILE A 12 5.54 2.12 -13.28
CA ILE A 12 6.23 2.99 -12.35
C ILE A 12 6.54 2.22 -11.07
N GLU A 13 5.53 1.63 -10.44
CA GLU A 13 5.71 0.93 -9.15
C GLU A 13 6.50 -0.37 -9.33
N GLN A 14 6.32 -1.07 -10.46
CA GLN A 14 7.17 -2.23 -10.78
C GLN A 14 8.64 -1.82 -10.95
N HIS A 15 8.90 -0.70 -11.63
CA HIS A 15 10.26 -0.19 -11.78
C HIS A 15 10.84 0.27 -10.42
N ALA A 16 10.01 0.87 -9.55
CA ALA A 16 10.41 1.26 -8.20
C ALA A 16 10.80 0.02 -7.38
N TYR A 17 9.97 -1.03 -7.37
CA TYR A 17 10.29 -2.32 -6.76
C TYR A 17 11.65 -2.85 -7.24
N ASP A 18 11.84 -2.96 -8.56
CA ASP A 18 13.05 -3.51 -9.16
C ASP A 18 14.30 -2.68 -8.79
N THR A 19 14.12 -1.37 -8.63
CA THR A 19 15.20 -0.45 -8.22
C THR A 19 15.60 -0.70 -6.78
N TYR A 20 14.63 -0.78 -5.85
CA TYR A 20 14.91 -1.05 -4.45
C TYR A 20 15.49 -2.45 -4.24
N ASP A 21 15.00 -3.46 -4.95
CA ASP A 21 15.50 -4.83 -4.83
C ASP A 21 16.99 -4.93 -5.21
N LYS A 22 17.39 -4.29 -6.33
CA LYS A 22 18.79 -4.20 -6.74
C LYS A 22 19.63 -3.40 -5.73
N PHE A 23 19.10 -2.30 -5.22
CA PHE A 23 19.80 -1.46 -4.25
C PHE A 23 20.06 -2.21 -2.94
N LEU A 24 19.07 -2.94 -2.44
CA LEU A 24 19.17 -3.79 -1.25
C LEU A 24 20.26 -4.86 -1.43
N ALA A 25 20.25 -5.58 -2.55
CA ALA A 25 21.25 -6.61 -2.84
C ALA A 25 22.68 -6.04 -2.91
N ALA A 26 22.84 -4.84 -3.46
CA ALA A 26 24.15 -4.20 -3.60
C ALA A 26 24.69 -3.58 -2.31
N ASN A 27 23.83 -3.20 -1.36
CA ASN A 27 24.21 -2.38 -0.20
C ASN A 27 23.91 -3.02 1.16
N GLU A 28 23.50 -4.30 1.19
CA GLU A 28 23.01 -5.00 2.37
C GLU A 28 23.86 -4.77 3.64
N ALA A 29 25.17 -5.00 3.55
CA ALA A 29 26.07 -4.88 4.71
C ALA A 29 26.11 -3.45 5.28
N THR A 30 26.16 -2.44 4.40
CA THR A 30 26.19 -1.02 4.79
C THR A 30 24.87 -0.61 5.44
N LEU A 31 23.75 -1.04 4.86
CA LEU A 31 22.41 -0.68 5.35
C LEU A 31 22.11 -1.33 6.71
N LYS A 32 22.52 -2.59 6.90
CA LYS A 32 22.36 -3.30 8.19
C LYS A 32 23.20 -2.70 9.32
N ALA A 33 24.29 -2.00 8.99
CA ALA A 33 25.13 -1.33 9.98
C ALA A 33 24.56 0.03 10.45
N GLN A 34 23.52 0.55 9.78
CA GLN A 34 22.92 1.85 10.09
C GLN A 34 21.59 1.66 10.82
N LEU A 35 21.37 2.45 11.85
CA LEU A 35 20.11 2.45 12.59
C LEU A 35 18.97 2.95 11.69
N ALA A 36 17.76 2.43 11.94
CA ALA A 36 16.58 2.92 11.27
C ALA A 36 16.32 4.41 11.62
N PRO A 37 15.94 5.25 10.63
CA PRO A 37 15.52 6.62 10.90
C PRO A 37 14.26 6.65 11.77
N GLU A 38 14.23 7.57 12.72
CA GLU A 38 13.10 7.76 13.66
C GLU A 38 11.75 7.90 12.94
N ILE A 39 11.72 8.60 11.80
CA ILE A 39 10.49 8.77 11.03
C ILE A 39 9.96 7.45 10.46
N ALA A 40 10.85 6.54 10.03
CA ALA A 40 10.46 5.24 9.49
C ALA A 40 9.93 4.32 10.59
N ILE A 41 10.54 4.37 11.77
CA ILE A 41 10.05 3.65 12.96
C ILE A 41 8.63 4.10 13.30
N ARG A 42 8.39 5.42 13.35
CA ARG A 42 7.05 5.97 13.57
C ARG A 42 6.08 5.57 12.47
N TYR A 43 6.48 5.64 11.21
CA TYR A 43 5.60 5.34 10.09
C TYR A 43 5.21 3.86 10.00
N TYR A 44 6.12 2.93 10.29
CA TYR A 44 5.87 1.49 10.09
C TYR A 44 5.47 0.75 11.37
N ARG A 45 5.77 1.29 12.57
CA ARG A 45 5.58 0.60 13.86
C ARG A 45 4.71 1.37 14.85
N ASP A 46 5.00 2.65 15.09
CA ASP A 46 4.52 3.37 16.29
C ASP A 46 3.42 4.42 16.02
N GLY A 47 3.11 4.74 14.76
CA GLY A 47 2.22 5.82 14.36
C GLY A 47 0.76 5.42 14.11
N ASP A 48 0.00 6.35 13.54
CA ASP A 48 -1.35 6.07 13.01
C ASP A 48 -1.20 5.40 11.64
N LEU A 49 -1.45 4.09 11.61
CA LEU A 49 -1.22 3.22 10.46
C LEU A 49 -2.44 3.11 9.53
N TYR A 50 -3.45 3.97 9.74
CA TYR A 50 -4.67 4.01 8.95
C TYR A 50 -4.42 4.00 7.42
N MET A 51 -3.56 4.89 6.91
CA MET A 51 -3.25 4.96 5.48
C MET A 51 -2.45 3.75 4.97
N PHE A 52 -1.66 3.13 5.85
CA PHE A 52 -0.88 1.93 5.51
C PHE A 52 -1.80 0.72 5.34
N GLU A 53 -2.83 0.61 6.17
CA GLU A 53 -3.76 -0.51 6.19
C GLU A 53 -4.81 -0.42 5.08
N GLU A 54 -5.32 0.78 4.79
CA GLU A 54 -6.37 0.95 3.78
C GLU A 54 -5.92 0.73 2.34
N MET A 55 -4.66 1.04 2.04
CA MET A 55 -4.15 1.01 0.67
C MET A 55 -3.62 -0.36 0.25
N GLN A 56 -3.63 -1.34 1.17
CA GLN A 56 -3.19 -2.71 0.90
C GLN A 56 -4.38 -3.58 0.49
N THR A 57 -4.39 -4.03 -0.76
CA THR A 57 -5.49 -4.85 -1.30
C THR A 57 -5.29 -6.34 -1.08
N THR A 58 -4.10 -6.76 -0.65
CA THR A 58 -3.75 -8.17 -0.44
C THR A 58 -4.00 -8.65 0.99
N ILE A 59 -4.18 -7.74 1.95
CA ILE A 59 -4.38 -8.08 3.36
C ILE A 59 -5.85 -8.42 3.61
N THR A 60 -6.11 -9.63 4.09
CA THR A 60 -7.42 -10.00 4.66
C THR A 60 -7.58 -9.34 6.02
N GLN A 61 -8.82 -9.03 6.42
CA GLN A 61 -9.23 -8.21 7.58
C GLN A 61 -8.66 -8.59 8.97
N PHE A 62 -7.75 -9.56 9.07
CA PHE A 62 -7.27 -10.15 10.32
C PHE A 62 -5.75 -10.06 10.53
N GLU A 63 -4.96 -9.60 9.55
CA GLU A 63 -3.49 -9.52 9.69
C GLU A 63 -2.96 -8.14 9.33
N PHE A 64 -2.84 -7.26 10.32
CA PHE A 64 -2.16 -5.99 10.13
C PHE A 64 -0.65 -6.21 10.00
N ARG A 65 -0.07 -5.86 8.84
CA ARG A 65 1.38 -5.88 8.64
C ARG A 65 2.02 -4.87 9.59
N ARG A 66 2.89 -5.36 10.48
CA ARG A 66 3.78 -4.57 11.35
C ARG A 66 5.20 -5.05 11.10
N PRO A 67 5.86 -4.53 10.06
CA PRO A 67 7.17 -5.04 9.69
C PRO A 67 8.23 -4.61 10.72
N ALA A 68 9.35 -5.35 10.74
CA ALA A 68 10.52 -4.95 11.51
C ALA A 68 11.12 -3.65 10.94
N VAL A 69 11.72 -2.84 11.81
CA VAL A 69 12.32 -1.53 11.47
C VAL A 69 13.53 -1.28 12.39
N ASP A 70 14.44 -2.25 12.49
CA ASP A 70 15.54 -2.20 13.45
C ASP A 70 16.75 -1.46 12.87
N ASN A 71 16.95 -1.57 11.56
CA ASN A 71 18.05 -0.96 10.82
C ASN A 71 17.57 -0.36 9.49
N LEU A 72 18.45 0.35 8.79
CA LEU A 72 18.09 1.01 7.53
C LEU A 72 17.77 0.00 6.41
N TYR A 73 18.33 -1.21 6.46
CA TYR A 73 17.98 -2.25 5.49
C TYR A 73 16.51 -2.65 5.60
N ASP A 74 16.00 -2.82 6.82
CA ASP A 74 14.59 -3.16 7.06
C ASP A 74 13.65 -2.08 6.50
N VAL A 75 14.04 -0.81 6.62
CA VAL A 75 13.29 0.33 6.05
C VAL A 75 13.19 0.21 4.53
N PHE A 76 14.29 -0.07 3.83
CA PHE A 76 14.28 -0.24 2.38
C PHE A 76 13.52 -1.49 1.94
N VAL A 77 13.54 -2.57 2.73
CA VAL A 77 12.70 -3.76 2.49
C VAL A 77 11.23 -3.37 2.56
N ASN A 78 10.83 -2.62 3.59
CA ASN A 78 9.45 -2.20 3.75
C ASN A 78 9.00 -1.31 2.59
N ILE A 79 9.81 -0.34 2.18
CA ILE A 79 9.53 0.51 1.01
C ILE A 79 9.38 -0.35 -0.25
N ARG A 80 10.32 -1.27 -0.53
CA ARG A 80 10.25 -2.17 -1.69
C ARG A 80 8.92 -2.93 -1.71
N ASP A 81 8.55 -3.50 -0.58
CA ASP A 81 7.35 -4.33 -0.48
C ASP A 81 6.06 -3.48 -0.60
N ASP A 82 6.09 -2.22 -0.14
CA ASP A 82 5.00 -1.27 -0.36
C ASP A 82 4.80 -1.01 -1.86
N GLU A 83 5.88 -0.86 -2.64
CA GLU A 83 5.76 -0.73 -4.10
C GLU A 83 5.15 -1.97 -4.76
N ALA A 84 5.42 -3.17 -4.23
CA ALA A 84 4.76 -4.39 -4.70
C ALA A 84 3.26 -4.39 -4.39
N GLU A 85 2.86 -3.88 -3.22
CA GLU A 85 1.44 -3.69 -2.88
C GLU A 85 0.79 -2.62 -3.76
N HIS A 86 1.48 -1.51 -4.06
CA HIS A 86 1.00 -0.46 -4.94
C HIS A 86 0.70 -0.98 -6.35
N VAL A 87 1.54 -1.88 -6.90
CA VAL A 87 1.25 -2.55 -8.18
C VAL A 87 -0.09 -3.28 -8.10
N LYS A 88 -0.33 -4.06 -7.04
CA LYS A 88 -1.57 -4.85 -6.88
C LYS A 88 -2.78 -3.93 -6.72
N THR A 89 -2.68 -2.92 -5.86
CA THR A 89 -3.76 -1.97 -5.61
C THR A 89 -4.12 -1.21 -6.89
N MET A 90 -3.14 -0.80 -7.70
CA MET A 90 -3.41 -0.11 -8.96
C MET A 90 -4.07 -1.02 -10.00
N VAL A 91 -3.67 -2.29 -10.06
CA VAL A 91 -4.37 -3.30 -10.90
C VAL A 91 -5.80 -3.53 -10.41
N ALA A 92 -6.02 -3.56 -9.10
CA ALA A 92 -7.36 -3.71 -8.53
C ALA A 92 -8.26 -2.50 -8.84
N CYS A 93 -7.72 -1.28 -8.77
CA CYS A 93 -8.43 -0.04 -9.16
C CYS A 93 -8.86 0.01 -10.63
N GLN A 94 -8.15 -0.71 -11.51
CA GLN A 94 -8.46 -0.77 -12.93
C GLN A 94 -9.58 -1.78 -13.27
N GLN A 95 -9.99 -2.62 -12.32
CA GLN A 95 -11.07 -3.58 -12.57
C GLN A 95 -12.42 -2.86 -12.76
N PRO A 96 -13.24 -3.26 -13.74
CA PRO A 96 -14.54 -2.63 -14.00
C PRO A 96 -15.45 -2.54 -12.77
N GLU A 97 -15.38 -3.54 -11.90
CA GLU A 97 -16.14 -3.67 -10.67
C GLU A 97 -15.55 -2.92 -9.47
N ALA A 98 -14.37 -2.31 -9.58
CA ALA A 98 -13.68 -1.65 -8.46
C ALA A 98 -14.55 -0.60 -7.75
N ARG A 99 -15.36 0.15 -8.50
CA ARG A 99 -16.31 1.15 -7.94
C ARG A 99 -17.42 0.54 -7.09
N LEU A 100 -17.72 -0.75 -7.27
CA LEU A 100 -18.75 -1.47 -6.53
C LEU A 100 -18.19 -2.19 -5.31
N THR A 101 -16.91 -2.57 -5.36
CA THR A 101 -16.25 -3.37 -4.34
C THR A 101 -15.48 -2.53 -3.31
N PHE A 102 -14.92 -1.39 -3.71
CA PHE A 102 -14.23 -0.48 -2.79
C PHE A 102 -15.22 0.41 -2.04
N LYS A 103 -15.11 0.41 -0.72
CA LYS A 103 -15.94 1.23 0.16
C LYS A 103 -15.08 2.22 0.92
N SER A 104 -15.56 3.46 1.01
CA SER A 104 -14.94 4.42 1.92
C SER A 104 -15.38 4.09 3.34
N PRO A 105 -14.49 4.07 4.33
CA PRO A 105 -14.89 4.00 5.74
C PRO A 105 -15.61 5.27 6.21
N HIS A 106 -15.54 6.34 5.42
CA HIS A 106 -16.33 7.56 5.61
C HIS A 106 -17.63 7.56 4.80
N GLU A 107 -17.99 6.44 4.15
CA GLU A 107 -19.25 6.32 3.41
C GLU A 107 -20.42 6.40 4.40
N ILE A 108 -21.12 7.55 4.43
CA ILE A 108 -22.34 7.72 5.22
C ILE A 108 -23.41 6.84 4.60
N PRO A 109 -24.00 5.87 5.33
CA PRO A 109 -25.06 5.05 4.79
C PRO A 109 -26.24 5.94 4.36
N LEU A 110 -26.72 5.74 3.13
CA LEU A 110 -27.87 6.43 2.51
C LEU A 110 -29.17 6.41 3.36
N LEU A 111 -29.20 5.69 4.47
CA LEU A 111 -30.33 5.62 5.41
C LEU A 111 -30.51 6.90 6.25
N VAL A 112 -29.52 7.79 6.34
CA VAL A 112 -29.62 9.01 7.17
C VAL A 112 -30.31 10.18 6.45
N THR A 113 -30.33 10.22 5.11
CA THR A 113 -30.91 11.33 4.34
C THR A 113 -32.43 11.25 4.18
N ALA A 114 -33.05 10.10 4.41
CA ALA A 114 -34.50 9.92 4.27
C ALA A 114 -35.32 10.55 5.43
N ASN A 115 -34.69 11.01 6.51
CA ASN A 115 -35.38 11.52 7.71
C ASN A 115 -35.37 13.05 7.85
N LEU A 116 -34.97 13.80 6.82
CA LEU A 116 -34.90 15.27 6.88
C LEU A 116 -35.98 16.01 6.05
N GLU A 117 -36.89 15.30 5.39
CA GLU A 117 -38.07 15.91 4.77
C GLU A 117 -39.29 15.85 5.71
N VAL A 118 -39.24 16.63 6.79
CA VAL A 118 -40.45 17.03 7.51
C VAL A 118 -40.41 18.54 7.72
N LYS A 119 -41.00 19.27 6.78
CA LYS A 119 -41.68 20.54 7.03
C LYS A 119 -42.70 20.84 5.94
#